data_AF-A0A2E6F2M5-F1
#
_entry.id   AF-A0A2E6F2M5-F1
#
_cell.length_a   1.000
_cell.length_b   1.000
_cell.length_c   1.000
_cell.angle_alpha   90.00
_cell.angle_beta   90.00
_cell.angle_gamma   90.00
#
_symmetry.space_group_name_H-M   'P 1'
#
loop_
_entity.id
_entity.type
_entity.pdbx_description
1 polymer ?
#
loop_
_entity_poly.entity_id
_entity_poly.type
_entity_poly.pdbx_seq_one_letter_code
_entity_poly.pdbx_strand_id
1 'polypeptide(L)'
;MLKMSPSILEIAKVKDEEEEDYLEIEIYKDKDFWIGFGVPTIILLFSLISFIIFQTIDDDFFIISLGSLCCLWPLSSLGMVLYGKYIENEFYERGAWFSTIFSFIIVISLVLFFYLILRDFGSW
;
A
#
# COMPACT_ATOMS: atom_id res chain seq x y z
N MET A 1 55.38 -22.14 14.37
CA MET A 1 54.29 -22.79 15.12
C MET A 1 53.34 -21.69 15.59
N LEU A 2 52.39 -21.30 14.73
CA LEU A 2 51.43 -20.24 15.03
C LEU A 2 50.34 -20.84 15.91
N LYS A 3 50.27 -20.42 17.17
CA LYS A 3 49.15 -20.72 18.07
C LYS A 3 47.93 -19.98 17.53
N MET A 4 47.06 -20.70 16.81
CA MET A 4 45.70 -20.26 16.53
C MET A 4 44.99 -20.08 17.88
N SER A 5 44.49 -18.86 18.15
CA SER A 5 43.72 -18.63 19.38
C SER A 5 42.35 -19.32 19.25
N PRO A 6 41.88 -20.06 20.27
CA PRO A 6 40.62 -20.81 20.21
C PRO A 6 39.40 -19.91 19.97
N SER A 7 39.54 -18.63 20.30
CA SER A 7 38.48 -17.63 20.26
C SER A 7 37.95 -17.30 18.86
N ILE A 8 38.76 -17.42 17.80
CA ILE A 8 38.28 -17.10 16.44
C ILE A 8 37.45 -18.26 15.85
N LEU A 9 37.79 -19.51 16.22
CA LEU A 9 37.07 -20.70 15.77
C LEU A 9 35.72 -20.88 16.49
N GLU A 10 35.61 -20.44 17.75
CA GLU A 10 34.31 -20.38 18.45
C GLU A 10 33.37 -19.34 17.84
N ILE A 11 33.87 -18.17 17.45
CA ILE A 11 33.04 -17.12 16.84
C ILE A 11 32.56 -17.54 15.44
N ALA A 12 33.37 -18.29 14.69
CA ALA A 12 32.95 -18.81 13.39
C ALA A 12 31.90 -19.94 13.52
N LYS A 13 32.02 -20.82 14.54
CA LYS A 13 31.04 -21.90 14.77
C LYS A 13 29.68 -21.39 15.24
N VAL A 14 29.65 -20.33 16.06
CA VAL A 14 28.39 -19.69 16.48
C VAL A 14 27.68 -19.00 15.31
N LYS A 15 28.42 -18.64 14.25
CA LYS A 15 27.85 -18.01 13.05
C LYS A 15 27.23 -18.98 12.03
N ASP A 16 27.49 -20.29 12.17
CA ASP A 16 26.99 -21.33 11.26
C ASP A 16 25.86 -22.19 11.88
N GLU A 17 25.54 -22.00 13.18
CA GLU A 17 24.51 -22.81 13.88
C GLU A 17 23.25 -22.03 14.31
N GLU A 18 23.24 -20.70 14.22
CA GLU A 18 22.05 -19.89 14.53
C GLU A 18 21.70 -18.97 13.36
N GLU A 19 20.43 -19.03 12.96
CA GLU A 19 19.72 -18.08 12.10
C GLU A 19 19.78 -18.30 10.58
N GLU A 20 19.51 -19.54 10.13
CA GLU A 20 18.60 -19.74 8.98
C GLU A 20 17.13 -19.56 9.41
N ASP A 21 16.84 -18.63 10.33
CA ASP A 21 15.50 -18.12 10.54
C ASP A 21 15.32 -17.03 9.48
N TYR A 22 15.06 -17.46 8.24
CA TYR A 22 14.44 -16.60 7.25
C TYR A 22 13.30 -15.91 8.00
N LEU A 23 13.46 -14.62 8.27
CA LEU A 23 12.46 -13.73 8.83
C LEU A 23 11.15 -13.95 8.06
N GLU A 24 10.37 -14.94 8.48
CA GLU A 24 8.97 -15.09 8.12
C GLU A 24 8.32 -13.95 8.87
N ILE A 25 8.39 -12.76 8.27
CA ILE A 25 7.65 -11.63 8.77
C ILE A 25 6.19 -11.98 8.49
N GLU A 26 5.54 -12.62 9.45
CA GLU A 26 4.12 -12.99 9.42
C GLU A 26 3.23 -11.74 9.57
N ILE A 27 3.61 -10.62 8.92
CA ILE A 27 2.88 -9.34 8.93
C ILE A 27 1.42 -9.56 8.50
N TYR A 28 1.19 -10.52 7.61
CA TYR A 28 -0.12 -10.89 7.08
C TYR A 28 -1.01 -11.64 8.09
N LYS A 29 -0.49 -12.12 9.23
CA LYS A 29 -1.32 -12.70 10.29
C LYS A 29 -1.83 -11.65 11.27
N ASP A 30 -1.23 -10.46 11.27
CA ASP A 30 -1.60 -9.39 12.17
C ASP A 30 -2.89 -8.68 11.72
N LYS A 31 -3.85 -8.56 12.63
CA LYS A 31 -5.14 -7.92 12.35
C LYS A 31 -4.98 -6.42 12.08
N ASP A 32 -4.09 -5.73 12.78
CA ASP A 32 -3.89 -4.29 12.68
C ASP A 32 -3.29 -3.91 11.33
N PHE A 33 -2.45 -4.77 10.77
CA PHE A 33 -2.00 -4.65 9.38
C PHE A 33 -3.18 -4.61 8.40
N TRP A 34 -4.11 -5.56 8.51
CA TRP A 34 -5.29 -5.61 7.64
C TRP A 34 -6.25 -4.45 7.88
N ILE A 35 -6.29 -3.88 9.09
CA ILE A 35 -7.06 -2.66 9.36
C ILE A 35 -6.41 -1.47 8.63
N GLY A 36 -5.10 -1.27 8.80
CA GLY A 36 -4.35 -0.20 8.13
C GLY A 36 -4.46 -0.30 6.60
N PHE A 37 -4.48 -1.51 6.05
CA PHE A 37 -4.67 -1.76 4.62
C PHE A 37 -6.12 -1.62 4.14
N GLY A 38 -7.05 -2.19 4.91
CA GLY A 38 -8.43 -2.40 4.52
C GLY A 38 -9.32 -1.16 4.66
N VAL A 39 -9.10 -0.31 5.66
CA VAL A 39 -9.93 0.89 5.86
C VAL A 39 -9.88 1.84 4.65
N PRO A 40 -8.71 2.22 4.10
CA PRO A 40 -8.66 3.03 2.88
C PRO A 40 -9.33 2.35 1.68
N THR A 41 -9.24 1.02 1.59
CA THR A 41 -9.85 0.22 0.52
C THR A 41 -11.39 0.23 0.59
N ILE A 42 -11.96 0.17 1.79
CA ILE A 42 -13.42 0.27 1.98
C ILE A 42 -13.92 1.68 1.63
N ILE A 43 -13.17 2.72 2.01
CA ILE A 43 -13.48 4.11 1.65
C ILE A 43 -13.52 4.30 0.12
N LEU A 44 -12.56 3.70 -0.59
CA LEU A 44 -12.55 3.66 -2.05
C LEU A 44 -13.82 2.98 -2.59
N LEU A 45 -14.15 1.77 -2.11
CA LEU A 45 -15.31 1.02 -2.59
C LEU A 45 -16.61 1.83 -2.45
N PHE A 46 -16.82 2.47 -1.30
CA PHE A 46 -17.97 3.34 -1.09
C PHE A 46 -17.98 4.52 -2.07
N SER A 47 -16.83 5.17 -2.24
CA SER A 47 -16.70 6.29 -3.17
C SER A 47 -16.95 5.87 -4.62
N LEU A 48 -16.54 4.65 -5.00
CA LEU A 48 -16.71 4.09 -6.34
C LEU A 48 -18.17 3.73 -6.61
N ILE A 49 -18.85 3.14 -5.62
CA ILE A 49 -20.29 2.88 -5.69
C ILE A 49 -21.06 4.19 -5.84
N SER A 50 -20.72 5.21 -5.03
CA SER A 50 -21.34 6.53 -5.14
C SER A 50 -21.11 7.14 -6.53
N PHE A 51 -19.89 7.04 -7.05
CA PHE A 51 -19.56 7.51 -8.41
C PHE A 51 -20.41 6.83 -9.49
N ILE A 52 -20.52 5.50 -9.46
CA ILE A 52 -21.33 4.76 -10.44
C ILE A 52 -22.79 5.21 -10.37
N ILE A 53 -23.34 5.39 -9.18
CA ILE A 53 -24.72 5.87 -8.99
C ILE A 53 -24.90 7.27 -9.55
N PHE A 54 -24.00 8.22 -9.25
CA PHE A 54 -24.12 9.59 -9.74
C PHE A 54 -23.91 9.71 -11.25
N GLN A 55 -23.00 8.93 -11.83
CA GLN A 55 -22.80 8.90 -13.28
C GLN A 55 -24.05 8.41 -14.01
N THR A 56 -24.80 7.46 -13.45
CA THR A 56 -26.07 7.01 -14.07
C THR A 56 -27.18 8.07 -14.05
N ILE A 57 -27.00 9.16 -13.30
CA ILE A 57 -27.99 10.23 -13.12
C ILE A 57 -27.62 11.46 -13.95
N ASP A 58 -26.34 11.80 -14.07
CA ASP A 58 -25.88 13.02 -14.77
C ASP A 58 -24.43 12.88 -15.28
N ASP A 59 -24.25 13.01 -16.60
CA ASP A 59 -22.96 12.78 -17.29
C ASP A 59 -21.92 13.89 -17.00
N ASP A 60 -22.37 15.10 -16.70
CA ASP A 60 -21.49 16.27 -16.50
C ASP A 60 -20.61 16.16 -15.23
N PHE A 61 -20.96 15.24 -14.32
CA PHE A 61 -20.22 15.03 -13.07
C PHE A 61 -19.10 13.98 -13.16
N PHE A 62 -18.90 13.36 -14.32
CA PHE A 62 -17.94 12.26 -14.49
C PHE A 62 -16.51 12.64 -14.10
N ILE A 63 -15.98 13.72 -14.67
CA ILE A 63 -14.57 14.11 -14.50
C ILE A 63 -14.28 14.52 -13.05
N ILE A 64 -15.19 15.30 -12.44
CA ILE A 64 -15.04 15.79 -11.08
C ILE A 64 -15.08 14.62 -10.09
N SER A 65 -16.01 13.68 -10.29
CA SER A 65 -16.20 12.54 -9.41
C SER A 65 -15.12 11.47 -9.57
N LEU A 66 -14.59 11.31 -10.78
CA LEU A 66 -13.42 10.46 -11.03
C LEU A 66 -12.14 11.05 -10.42
N GLY A 67 -11.95 12.37 -10.53
CA GLY A 67 -10.83 13.07 -9.93
C GLY A 67 -10.86 13.01 -8.40
N SER A 68 -12.04 13.17 -7.78
CA SER A 68 -12.18 13.04 -6.33
C SER A 68 -11.87 11.61 -5.85
N LEU A 69 -12.36 10.59 -6.56
CA LEU A 69 -12.02 9.19 -6.31
C LEU A 69 -10.51 8.92 -6.34
N CYS A 70 -9.83 9.41 -7.38
CA CYS A 70 -8.40 9.20 -7.56
C CYS A 70 -7.55 9.90 -6.49
N CYS A 71 -8.04 10.99 -5.91
CA CYS A 71 -7.33 11.74 -4.88
C CYS A 71 -7.64 11.25 -3.46
N LEU A 72 -8.89 10.87 -3.18
CA LEU A 72 -9.35 10.49 -1.84
C LEU A 72 -8.68 9.21 -1.33
N TRP A 73 -8.36 8.27 -2.22
CA TRP A 73 -7.77 7.00 -1.79
C TRP A 73 -6.30 7.14 -1.35
N PRO A 74 -5.40 7.77 -2.11
CA PRO A 74 -4.05 8.07 -1.63
C PRO A 74 -4.06 8.96 -0.37
N LEU A 75 -4.93 9.97 -0.32
CA LEU A 75 -5.03 10.86 0.83
C LEU A 75 -5.50 10.14 2.10
N SER A 76 -6.52 9.30 2.01
CA SER A 76 -6.99 8.50 3.16
C SER A 76 -5.93 7.50 3.61
N SER A 77 -5.22 6.86 2.68
CA SER A 77 -4.13 5.93 3.01
C SER A 77 -2.97 6.64 3.73
N LEU A 78 -2.58 7.83 3.25
CA LEU A 78 -1.57 8.67 3.93
C LEU A 78 -2.04 9.12 5.31
N GLY A 79 -3.32 9.48 5.45
CA GLY A 79 -3.93 9.78 6.74
C GLY A 79 -3.81 8.62 7.72
N MET A 80 -3.99 7.38 7.25
CA MET A 80 -3.82 6.18 8.05
C MET A 80 -2.34 5.94 8.41
N VAL A 81 -1.39 6.23 7.53
CA VAL A 81 0.05 6.17 7.90
C VAL A 81 0.34 7.11 9.08
N LEU A 82 -0.16 8.34 9.04
CA LEU A 82 0.01 9.30 10.13
C LEU A 82 -0.69 8.84 11.41
N TYR A 83 -1.87 8.22 11.28
CA TYR A 83 -2.58 7.65 12.42
C TYR A 83 -1.81 6.49 13.05
N GLY A 84 -1.26 5.57 12.24
CA GLY A 84 -0.41 4.46 12.68
C GLY A 84 0.79 4.95 13.48
N LYS A 85 1.45 6.01 13.01
CA LYS A 85 2.54 6.68 13.74
C LYS A 85 2.08 7.30 15.06
N TYR A 86 0.89 7.91 15.09
CA TYR A 86 0.33 8.51 16.30
C TYR A 86 0.01 7.47 17.38
N ILE A 87 -0.45 6.29 17.01
CA ILE A 87 -0.75 5.20 17.95
C ILE A 87 0.45 4.27 18.22
N GLU A 88 1.62 4.58 17.67
CA GLU A 88 2.85 3.78 17.79
C GLU A 88 2.67 2.30 17.37
N ASN A 89 1.77 2.03 16.41
CA ASN A 89 1.49 0.68 15.92
C ASN A 89 2.16 0.45 14.57
N GLU A 90 3.28 -0.27 14.60
CA GLU A 90 4.09 -0.55 13.41
C GLU A 90 3.37 -1.43 12.37
N PHE A 91 2.55 -2.40 12.80
CA PHE A 91 1.79 -3.26 11.88
C PHE A 91 0.72 -2.47 11.14
N TYR A 92 0.01 -1.59 11.86
CA TYR A 92 -0.94 -0.66 11.25
C TYR A 92 -0.27 0.28 10.25
N GLU A 93 0.85 0.90 10.64
CA GLU A 93 1.60 1.81 9.77
C GLU A 93 2.06 1.10 8.50
N ARG A 94 2.62 -0.10 8.62
CA ARG A 94 3.01 -0.93 7.47
C ARG A 94 1.82 -1.22 6.56
N GLY A 95 0.67 -1.64 7.12
CA GLY A 95 -0.56 -1.87 6.36
C GLY A 95 -1.04 -0.63 5.59
N ALA A 96 -0.99 0.54 6.23
CA ALA A 96 -1.34 1.81 5.61
C ALA A 96 -0.34 2.23 4.51
N TRP A 97 0.96 1.95 4.68
CA TRP A 97 1.96 2.15 3.63
C TRP A 97 1.72 1.27 2.41
N PHE A 98 1.40 -0.01 2.63
CA PHE A 98 0.99 -0.90 1.54
C PHE A 98 -0.22 -0.34 0.80
N SER A 99 -1.26 0.08 1.52
CA SER A 99 -2.46 0.70 0.92
C SER A 99 -2.10 1.94 0.09
N THR A 100 -1.20 2.78 0.61
CA THR A 100 -0.72 3.98 -0.07
C THR A 100 -0.03 3.63 -1.40
N ILE A 101 0.90 2.68 -1.40
CA ILE A 101 1.61 2.25 -2.62
C ILE A 101 0.63 1.71 -3.65
N PHE A 102 -0.28 0.82 -3.24
CA PHE A 102 -1.30 0.26 -4.13
C PHE A 102 -2.21 1.35 -4.71
N SER A 103 -2.62 2.32 -3.89
CA SER A 103 -3.47 3.42 -4.36
C SER A 103 -2.79 4.23 -5.46
N PHE A 104 -1.51 4.56 -5.34
CA PHE A 104 -0.77 5.27 -6.38
C PHE A 104 -0.63 4.45 -7.66
N ILE A 105 -0.32 3.16 -7.56
CA ILE A 105 -0.22 2.27 -8.72
C ILE A 105 -1.54 2.27 -9.51
N ILE A 106 -2.68 2.14 -8.82
CA ILE A 106 -3.99 2.08 -9.45
C ILE A 106 -4.38 3.43 -10.03
N VAL A 107 -4.16 4.53 -9.31
CA VAL A 107 -4.46 5.89 -9.79
C VAL A 107 -3.63 6.22 -11.04
N ILE A 108 -2.33 5.94 -11.03
CA ILE A 108 -1.47 6.14 -12.21
C ILE A 108 -1.97 5.29 -13.38
N SER A 109 -2.32 4.02 -13.12
CA SER A 109 -2.85 3.12 -14.15
C SER A 109 -4.17 3.61 -14.74
N LEU A 110 -5.08 4.13 -13.91
CA LEU A 110 -6.35 4.71 -14.35
C LEU A 110 -6.11 5.97 -15.20
N VAL A 111 -5.24 6.88 -14.74
CA VAL A 111 -4.91 8.10 -15.49
C VAL A 111 -4.32 7.76 -16.86
N LEU A 112 -3.38 6.80 -16.92
CA LEU A 112 -2.81 6.33 -18.18
C LEU A 112 -3.86 5.69 -19.09
N PHE A 113 -4.77 4.88 -18.52
CA PHE A 113 -5.85 4.26 -19.28
C PHE A 113 -6.79 5.30 -19.91
N PHE A 114 -7.24 6.30 -19.13
CA PHE A 114 -8.06 7.39 -19.66
C PHE A 114 -7.30 8.23 -20.69
N TYR A 115 -6.02 8.52 -20.45
CA TYR A 115 -5.19 9.23 -21.42
C TYR A 115 -5.10 8.48 -22.75
N LEU A 116 -4.86 7.17 -22.73
CA LEU A 116 -4.77 6.34 -23.94
C LEU A 116 -6.12 6.28 -24.69
N ILE A 117 -7.23 6.08 -23.98
CA ILE A 117 -8.57 6.08 -24.58
C ILE A 117 -8.88 7.44 -25.21
N LEU A 118 -8.72 8.52 -24.46
CA LEU A 118 -9.03 9.87 -24.96
C LEU A 118 -8.11 10.26 -26.13
N ARG A 119 -6.85 9.83 -26.13
CA ARG A 119 -5.93 10.04 -27.26
C ARG A 119 -6.41 9.31 -28.52
N ASP A 120 -6.88 8.08 -28.39
CA ASP A 120 -7.35 7.30 -29.54
C ASP A 120 -8.66 7.86 -30.11
N PHE A 121 -9.57 8.39 -29.26
CA PHE A 121 -10.81 9.06 -29.70
C PHE A 121 -10.62 10.51 -30.19
N GLY A 122 -9.58 11.21 -29.75
CA GLY A 122 -9.31 12.62 -30.07
C GLY A 122 -8.47 12.87 -31.35
N SER A 123 -8.27 11.85 -32.18
CA SER A 123 -7.46 11.91 -33.42
C SER A 123 -8.26 12.28 -34.69
N TRP A 124 -9.29 13.13 -34.56
CA TRP A 124 -10.04 13.70 -35.69
C TRP A 124 -9.74 15.19 -35.87
#